data_AF-A0A925VK81-F1
#
_entry.id   AF-A0A925VK81-F1
#
_cell.length_a   1.000
_cell.length_b   1.000
_cell.length_c   1.000
_cell.angle_alpha   90.00
_cell.angle_beta   90.00
_cell.angle_gamma   90.00
#
_symmetry.space_group_name_H-M   'P 1'
#
loop_
_entity.id
_entity.type
_entity.pdbx_description
1 polymer ?
#
loop_
_entity_poly.entity_id
_entity_poly.type
_entity_poly.pdbx_seq_one_letter_code
_entity_poly.pdbx_strand_id
1 'polypeptide(L)'
;RDLEALLDAVQPGWRAVLVKRVFLPHITACGALPTASSGGFAGRPHPQVAGLANLYLAGDWIGPEGFLADASFASARQAARLVLRDGMRGAPAPHAVHAEVAHG
;
A
#
# COMPACT_ATOMS: atom_id res chain seq x y z
N ARG A 1 -14.33 -8.28 -21.32
CA ARG A 1 -14.57 -7.99 -22.75
C ARG A 1 -14.39 -6.51 -23.07
N ASP A 2 -14.60 -5.64 -22.10
CA ASP A 2 -14.69 -4.19 -22.33
C ASP A 2 -13.36 -3.50 -22.66
N LEU A 3 -12.24 -3.92 -22.04
CA LEU A 3 -10.92 -3.33 -22.31
C LEU A 3 -10.39 -3.60 -23.73
N GLU A 4 -10.64 -4.78 -24.29
CA GLU A 4 -10.23 -5.07 -25.68
C GLU A 4 -11.12 -4.33 -26.68
N ALA A 5 -12.42 -4.22 -26.41
CA ALA A 5 -13.32 -3.41 -27.23
C ALA A 5 -12.94 -1.92 -27.19
N LEU A 6 -12.49 -1.41 -26.04
CA LEU A 6 -11.91 -0.07 -25.93
C LEU A 6 -10.66 0.05 -26.82
N LEU A 7 -9.73 -0.91 -26.74
CA LEU A 7 -8.53 -0.92 -27.58
C LEU A 7 -8.85 -0.99 -29.08
N ASP A 8 -9.93 -1.68 -29.47
CA ASP A 8 -10.38 -1.70 -30.86
C ASP A 8 -10.78 -0.32 -31.36
N ALA A 9 -11.35 0.51 -30.48
CA ALA A 9 -11.71 1.88 -30.78
C ALA A 9 -10.51 2.85 -30.71
N VAL A 10 -9.67 2.76 -29.67
CA VAL A 10 -8.60 3.74 -29.41
C VAL A 10 -7.26 3.39 -30.06
N GLN A 11 -7.04 2.13 -30.43
CA GLN A 11 -5.84 1.65 -31.10
C GLN A 11 -6.18 0.60 -32.19
N PRO A 12 -6.85 0.99 -33.29
CA PRO A 12 -7.19 0.06 -34.37
C PRO A 12 -5.99 -0.71 -34.89
N GLY A 13 -6.15 -2.01 -35.12
CA GLY A 13 -5.08 -2.89 -35.62
C GLY A 13 -4.07 -3.37 -34.57
N TRP A 14 -4.23 -3.02 -33.28
CA TRP A 14 -3.31 -3.43 -32.20
C TRP A 14 -3.03 -4.93 -32.14
N ARG A 15 -4.00 -5.78 -32.53
CA ARG A 15 -3.83 -7.25 -32.56
C ARG A 15 -2.77 -7.72 -33.56
N ALA A 16 -2.58 -7.00 -34.67
CA ALA A 16 -1.58 -7.36 -35.68
C ALA A 16 -0.13 -7.12 -35.20
N VAL A 17 0.07 -6.30 -34.17
CA VAL A 17 1.38 -5.96 -33.59
C VAL A 17 1.57 -6.50 -32.17
N LEU A 18 0.72 -7.45 -31.76
CA LEU A 18 0.76 -8.03 -30.42
C LEU A 18 2.02 -8.89 -30.25
N VAL A 19 2.91 -8.49 -29.33
CA VAL A 19 4.13 -9.25 -29.01
C VAL A 19 3.91 -10.24 -27.85
N LYS A 20 3.12 -9.86 -26.85
CA LYS A 20 2.86 -10.68 -25.66
C LYS A 20 1.47 -10.40 -25.09
N ARG A 21 0.79 -11.46 -24.65
CA ARG A 21 -0.47 -11.38 -23.90
C ARG A 21 -0.32 -12.12 -22.58
N VAL A 22 -0.74 -11.48 -21.51
CA VAL A 22 -0.70 -12.05 -20.15
C VAL A 22 -2.09 -11.90 -19.55
N PHE A 23 -2.63 -12.99 -19.00
CA PHE A 23 -3.93 -13.00 -18.33
C PHE A 23 -3.74 -13.37 -16.86
N LEU A 24 -3.95 -12.40 -15.97
CA LEU A 24 -3.79 -12.54 -14.52
C LEU A 24 -5.10 -12.07 -13.84
N PRO A 25 -6.14 -12.92 -13.78
CA PRO A 25 -7.47 -12.51 -13.32
C PRO A 25 -7.52 -12.11 -11.84
N HIS A 26 -6.50 -12.49 -11.06
CA HIS A 26 -6.40 -12.21 -9.63
C HIS A 26 -5.25 -11.26 -9.29
N ILE A 27 -4.67 -10.56 -10.27
CA ILE A 27 -3.66 -9.56 -9.98
C ILE A 27 -4.31 -8.33 -9.34
N THR A 28 -3.83 -7.94 -8.16
CA THR A 28 -4.17 -6.65 -7.58
C THR A 28 -3.40 -5.56 -8.32
N ALA A 29 -4.10 -4.74 -9.10
CA ALA A 29 -3.47 -3.65 -9.87
C ALA A 29 -3.11 -2.45 -8.98
N CYS A 30 -3.90 -2.18 -7.93
CA CYS A 30 -3.68 -1.11 -6.98
C CYS A 30 -4.30 -1.51 -5.63
N GLY A 31 -3.57 -1.36 -4.54
CA GLY A 31 -4.01 -1.74 -3.20
C GLY A 31 -5.16 -0.88 -2.67
N ALA A 32 -5.15 0.42 -2.97
CA ALA A 32 -6.28 1.32 -2.72
C ALA A 32 -6.25 2.54 -3.65
N LEU A 33 -7.39 2.87 -4.25
CA LEU A 33 -7.52 4.04 -5.11
C LEU A 33 -7.70 5.32 -4.28
N PRO A 34 -6.88 6.38 -4.53
CA PRO A 34 -7.03 7.67 -3.86
C PRO A 34 -8.19 8.47 -4.48
N THR A 35 -9.42 8.10 -4.14
CA THR A 35 -10.62 8.78 -4.64
C THR A 35 -10.77 10.18 -4.03
N ALA A 36 -11.49 11.08 -4.72
CA ALA A 36 -11.82 12.40 -4.15
C ALA A 36 -12.60 12.28 -2.83
N SER A 37 -13.53 11.32 -2.74
CA SER A 37 -14.30 11.02 -1.53
C SER A 37 -13.45 10.55 -0.36
N SER A 38 -12.28 9.95 -0.62
CA SER A 38 -11.33 9.53 0.41
C SER A 38 -10.24 10.56 0.68
N GLY A 39 -10.39 11.81 0.22
CA GLY A 39 -9.38 12.86 0.41
C GLY A 39 -8.18 12.76 -0.55
N GLY A 40 -8.32 12.01 -1.65
CA GLY A 40 -7.26 11.82 -2.65
C GLY A 40 -5.99 11.21 -2.03
N PHE A 41 -4.83 11.65 -2.51
CA PHE A 41 -3.53 11.20 -1.99
C PHE A 41 -3.34 11.60 -0.52
N ALA A 42 -3.77 12.80 -0.13
CA ALA A 42 -3.61 13.32 1.22
C ALA A 42 -4.42 12.53 2.28
N GLY A 43 -5.51 11.89 1.87
CA GLY A 43 -6.33 11.07 2.76
C GLY A 43 -5.83 9.63 2.95
N ARG A 44 -4.70 9.26 2.33
CA ARG A 44 -4.08 7.95 2.56
C ARG A 44 -3.53 7.82 3.98
N PRO A 45 -3.56 6.62 4.58
CA PRO A 45 -3.04 6.40 5.91
C PRO A 45 -1.54 6.72 6.03
N HIS A 46 -1.16 7.21 7.20
CA HIS A 46 0.23 7.53 7.53
C HIS A 46 1.04 6.23 7.77
N PRO A 47 2.36 6.20 7.48
CA PRO A 47 3.20 5.02 7.75
C PRO A 47 3.26 4.57 9.21
N GLN A 48 2.94 5.44 10.17
CA GLN A 48 2.83 5.09 11.59
C GLN A 48 1.38 4.80 11.95
N VAL A 49 1.12 3.65 12.59
CA VAL A 49 -0.22 3.31 13.07
C VAL A 49 -0.48 3.97 14.42
N ALA A 50 -1.52 4.81 14.49
CA ALA A 50 -1.89 5.47 15.74
C ALA A 50 -2.26 4.43 16.81
N GLY A 51 -1.73 4.58 18.02
CA GLY A 51 -2.01 3.71 19.16
C GLY A 51 -1.26 2.38 19.19
N LEU A 52 -0.46 2.05 18.16
CA LEU A 52 0.34 0.82 18.11
C LEU A 52 1.83 1.15 17.98
N ALA A 53 2.57 0.95 19.06
CA ALA A 53 4.02 1.14 19.06
C ALA A 53 4.72 0.05 18.23
N ASN A 54 5.79 0.45 17.53
CA ASN A 54 6.64 -0.43 16.69
C ASN A 54 5.94 -1.14 15.53
N LEU A 55 4.75 -0.68 15.13
CA LEU A 55 4.08 -1.12 13.91
C LEU A 55 4.09 0.01 12.87
N TYR A 56 4.64 -0.30 11.70
CA TYR A 56 4.76 0.65 10.59
C TYR A 56 4.23 0.01 9.30
N LEU A 57 3.62 0.84 8.45
CA LEU A 57 3.02 0.45 7.19
C LEU A 57 3.86 1.00 6.03
N ALA A 58 3.94 0.20 4.97
CA ALA A 58 4.48 0.61 3.68
C ALA A 58 3.71 -0.11 2.57
N GLY A 59 3.57 0.54 1.42
CA GLY A 59 2.81 0.02 0.29
C GLY A 59 2.39 1.12 -0.67
N ASP A 60 1.71 0.74 -1.75
CA ASP A 60 1.27 1.67 -2.80
C ASP A 60 0.13 2.61 -2.39
N TRP A 61 -0.45 2.38 -1.20
CA TRP A 61 -1.57 3.13 -0.63
C TRP A 61 -1.23 3.90 0.65
N ILE A 62 0.04 3.92 1.07
CA ILE A 62 0.49 4.58 2.30
C ILE A 62 1.13 5.93 1.98
N GLY A 63 0.71 6.96 2.73
CA GLY A 63 1.24 8.31 2.65
C GLY A 63 0.80 9.09 1.40
N PRO A 64 1.05 10.40 1.38
CA PRO A 64 0.55 11.29 0.34
C PRO A 64 1.45 11.36 -0.91
N GLU A 65 2.65 10.79 -0.87
CA GLU A 65 3.65 10.90 -1.93
C GLU A 65 3.51 9.79 -2.96
N GLY A 66 3.46 10.15 -4.25
CA GLY A 66 3.57 9.20 -5.37
C GLY A 66 2.34 8.29 -5.59
N PHE A 67 2.47 7.42 -6.60
CA PHE A 67 1.44 6.43 -6.92
C PHE A 67 2.08 5.09 -7.32
N LEU A 68 1.45 3.97 -6.96
CA LEU A 68 1.94 2.63 -7.25
C LEU A 68 3.36 2.40 -6.70
N ALA A 69 4.34 2.17 -7.57
CA ALA A 69 5.73 1.93 -7.19
C ALA A 69 6.34 3.12 -6.42
N ASP A 70 6.06 4.36 -6.85
CA ASP A 70 6.60 5.56 -6.19
C ASP A 70 6.08 5.69 -4.77
N ALA A 71 4.79 5.44 -4.56
CA ALA A 71 4.18 5.42 -3.22
C ALA A 71 4.77 4.31 -2.34
N SER A 72 5.03 3.14 -2.93
CA SER A 72 5.65 2.01 -2.22
C SER A 72 7.05 2.38 -1.71
N PHE A 73 7.89 2.98 -2.57
CA PHE A 73 9.24 3.39 -2.16
C PHE A 73 9.23 4.59 -1.21
N ALA A 74 8.38 5.58 -1.44
CA ALA A 74 8.26 6.75 -0.58
C ALA A 74 7.81 6.35 0.83
N SER A 75 6.76 5.54 0.94
CA SER A 75 6.25 5.04 2.23
C SER A 75 7.25 4.13 2.93
N ALA A 76 7.92 3.22 2.22
CA ALA A 76 8.96 2.38 2.80
C ALA A 76 10.11 3.20 3.39
N ARG A 77 10.55 4.26 2.69
CA ARG A 77 11.58 5.19 3.18
C ARG A 77 11.12 5.94 4.43
N GLN A 78 9.86 6.40 4.45
CA GLN A 78 9.30 7.06 5.62
C GLN A 78 9.19 6.11 6.82
N ALA A 79 8.65 4.90 6.62
CA ALA A 79 8.57 3.85 7.63
C ALA A 79 9.95 3.52 8.23
N ALA A 80 10.97 3.31 7.39
CA ALA A 80 12.33 3.05 7.85
C ALA A 80 12.90 4.17 8.72
N ARG A 81 12.66 5.43 8.35
CA ARG A 81 13.08 6.60 9.17
C ARG A 81 12.38 6.62 10.53
N LEU A 82 11.10 6.25 10.59
CA LEU A 82 10.35 6.17 11.85
C LEU A 82 10.90 5.05 12.74
N VAL A 83 11.15 3.87 12.18
CA VAL A 83 11.77 2.73 12.90
C VAL A 83 13.12 3.15 13.51
N LEU A 84 13.99 3.79 12.73
CA LEU A 84 15.30 4.24 13.22
C LEU A 84 15.15 5.29 14.34
N ARG A 85 14.29 6.28 14.14
CA ARG A 85 14.04 7.34 15.12
C ARG A 85 13.48 6.78 16.44
N ASP A 86 12.55 5.84 16.35
CA ASP A 86 11.85 5.29 17.52
C ASP A 86 12.71 4.24 18.24
N GLY A 87 13.45 3.41 17.50
CA GLY A 87 14.43 2.48 18.06
C GLY A 87 15.58 3.17 18.80
N MET A 88 15.95 4.39 18.39
CA MET A 88 16.90 5.23 19.13
C MET A 88 16.31 5.85 20.41
N ARG A 89 14.98 5.90 20.56
CA ARG A 89 14.28 6.53 21.70
C ARG A 89 13.90 5.57 22.82
N GLY A 90 14.13 4.27 22.64
CA GLY A 90 13.93 3.26 23.67
C GLY A 90 13.39 1.99 23.06
N ALA A 91 14.15 0.90 23.15
CA ALA A 91 13.62 -0.43 22.91
C ALA A 91 12.52 -0.70 23.94
N PRO A 92 11.26 -0.91 23.53
CA PRO A 92 10.22 -1.30 24.45
C PRO A 92 10.36 -2.79 24.77
N ALA A 93 10.13 -3.14 26.04
CA ALA A 93 10.12 -4.52 26.50
C ALA A 93 9.14 -5.37 25.66
N PRO A 94 9.51 -6.60 25.29
CA PRO A 94 8.63 -7.49 24.57
C PRO A 94 7.39 -7.78 25.43
N HIS A 95 6.26 -7.25 25.00
CA HIS A 95 4.90 -7.77 25.20
C HIS A 95 4.75 -8.73 26.40
N ALA A 96 4.19 -8.23 27.50
CA ALA A 96 3.55 -9.07 28.51
C ALA A 96 2.44 -9.87 27.80
N VAL A 97 2.77 -11.10 27.42
CA VAL A 97 1.83 -12.11 26.96
C VAL A 97 0.84 -12.34 28.11
N HIS A 98 -0.44 -12.05 27.84
CA HIS A 98 -1.62 -12.57 28.51
C HIS A 98 -1.41 -13.19 29.90
N ALA A 99 -1.43 -12.37 30.96
CA ALA A 99 -1.69 -12.87 32.30
C ALA A 99 -3.20 -13.17 32.43
N GLU A 100 -3.52 -14.45 32.26
CA GLU A 100 -4.47 -15.22 33.07
C GLU A 100 -5.83 -14.58 33.41
N VAL A 101 -6.87 -15.01 32.69
CA VAL A 101 -8.24 -15.02 33.20
C VAL A 101 -8.49 -16.40 33.82
N ALA A 102 -8.46 -16.49 35.15
CA ALA A 102 -9.29 -17.42 35.94
C ALA A 102 -9.19 -17.07 37.43
N HIS A 103 -10.15 -16.29 37.94
CA HIS A 103 -10.65 -16.44 39.30
C HIS A 103 -12.15 -16.75 39.17
N GLY A 104 -12.55 -17.90 39.68
CA GLY A 104 -13.90 -18.45 39.64
C GLY A 104 -13.86 -19.95 39.85
#